data_AF-A0A538HDQ6-F1
#
_entry.id   AF-A0A538HDQ6-F1
#
_cell.length_a   1.000
_cell.length_b   1.000
_cell.length_c   1.000
_cell.angle_alpha   90.00
_cell.angle_beta   90.00
_cell.angle_gamma   90.00
#
_symmetry.space_group_name_H-M   'P 1'
#
loop_
_entity.id
_entity.type
_entity.pdbx_description
1 polymer ?
#
loop_
_entity_poly.entity_id
_entity_poly.type
_entity_poly.pdbx_seq_one_letter_code
_entity_poly.pdbx_strand_id
1 'polypeptide(L)' 'MLVEVKLREGIADPQGATIERALPALGFAGVEGVRVGKAIRFMVEAPDETAARALVTKLCERFLTNPVIEDADITVG' A
#
# COMPACT_ATOMS: atom_id res chain seq x y z
N MET A 1 11.77 -6.93 4.30
CA MET A 1 10.30 -6.78 4.43
C MET A 1 9.78 -5.71 3.50
N LEU A 2 8.61 -5.95 2.89
CA LEU A 2 7.83 -4.95 2.17
C LEU A 2 6.40 -4.92 2.73
N VAL A 3 5.90 -3.72 3.04
CA VAL A 3 4.51 -3.47 3.39
C VAL A 3 3.90 -2.53 2.37
N GLU A 4 2.84 -2.97 1.71
CA GLU A 4 2.07 -2.16 0.76
C GLU A 4 0.78 -1.70 1.42
N VAL A 5 0.60 -0.39 1.56
CA VAL A 5 -0.59 0.23 2.16
C VAL A 5 -1.46 0.83 1.06
N LYS A 6 -2.73 0.44 1.01
CA LYS A 6 -3.69 0.87 0.00
C LYS A 6 -4.99 1.35 0.65
N LEU A 7 -5.64 2.32 0.02
CA LEU A 7 -7.00 2.72 0.41
C LEU A 7 -7.97 1.55 0.19
N ARG A 8 -8.88 1.35 1.13
CA ARG A 8 -9.98 0.37 1.04
C ARG A 8 -10.84 0.61 -0.18
N GLU A 9 -11.51 -0.45 -0.62
CA GLU A 9 -12.54 -0.35 -1.65
C GLU A 9 -13.64 0.63 -1.21
N GLY A 10 -14.15 1.40 -2.17
CA GLY A 10 -15.14 2.45 -1.91
C GLY A 10 -14.58 3.75 -1.32
N ILE A 11 -13.32 3.77 -0.86
CA ILE A 11 -12.66 5.01 -0.44
C ILE A 11 -12.11 5.74 -1.66
N ALA A 12 -12.56 6.99 -1.84
CA ALA A 12 -12.11 7.86 -2.93
C ALA A 12 -10.58 8.08 -2.86
N ASP A 13 -9.93 8.00 -4.02
CA ASP A 13 -8.52 8.32 -4.19
C ASP A 13 -8.37 9.49 -5.17
N PRO A 14 -8.38 10.74 -4.67
CA PRO A 14 -8.21 11.93 -5.50
C PRO A 14 -6.86 11.98 -6.23
N GLN A 15 -5.82 11.34 -5.66
CA GLN A 15 -4.49 11.34 -6.27
C GLN A 15 -4.46 10.42 -7.48
N GLY A 16 -4.93 9.18 -7.32
CA GLY A 16 -5.09 8.22 -8.41
C GLY A 16 -5.94 8.79 -9.55
N ALA A 17 -7.08 9.40 -9.21
CA ALA A 17 -7.95 10.05 -10.19
C ALA A 17 -7.27 11.21 -10.94
N THR A 18 -6.40 11.99 -10.27
CA THR A 18 -5.65 13.07 -10.91
C THR A 18 -4.61 12.53 -11.89
N ILE A 19 -3.90 11.48 -11.51
CA ILE A 19 -2.92 10.81 -12.38
C ILE A 19 -3.63 10.24 -13.61
N GLU A 20 -4.70 9.46 -13.43
CA GLU A 20 -5.45 8.86 -14.52
C GLU A 20 -5.92 9.89 -15.55
N ARG A 21 -6.44 11.04 -15.08
CA ARG A 21 -6.88 12.15 -15.95
C ARG A 21 -5.75 12.79 -16.75
N ALA A 22 -4.52 12.75 -16.25
CA ALA A 22 -3.36 13.33 -16.93
C ALA A 22 -2.78 12.41 -18.03
N LEU A 23 -2.98 11.09 -17.92
CA LEU A 23 -2.38 10.09 -18.81
C LEU A 23 -2.70 10.30 -20.31
N PRO A 24 -3.94 10.61 -20.73
CA PRO A 24 -4.25 10.80 -22.15
C PRO A 24 -3.49 11.96 -22.79
N ALA A 25 -3.34 13.07 -22.07
CA ALA A 25 -2.60 14.24 -22.55
C ALA A 25 -1.10 13.96 -22.73
N LEU A 26 -0.58 12.95 -22.03
CA LEU A 26 0.79 12.46 -22.14
C LEU A 26 0.94 11.35 -23.20
N GLY A 27 -0.13 10.99 -23.91
CA GLY A 27 -0.13 9.96 -24.96
C GLY A 27 -0.35 8.53 -24.45
N PHE A 28 -0.68 8.35 -23.17
CA PHE A 28 -1.02 7.03 -22.61
C PHE A 28 -2.54 6.81 -22.68
N ALA A 29 -2.97 5.97 -23.60
CA ALA A 29 -4.37 5.56 -23.76
C ALA A 29 -4.62 4.18 -23.13
N GLY A 30 -5.85 3.94 -22.66
CA GLY A 30 -6.30 2.64 -22.14
C GLY A 30 -5.82 2.30 -20.72
N VAL A 31 -5.34 3.29 -19.96
CA VAL A 31 -5.03 3.12 -18.53
C VAL A 31 -6.21 3.60 -17.70
N GLU A 32 -6.76 2.71 -16.88
CA GLU A 32 -7.94 2.94 -16.05
C GLU A 32 -7.73 2.35 -14.65
N GLY A 33 -8.45 2.87 -13.66
CA GLY A 33 -8.42 2.35 -12.30
C GLY A 33 -7.12 2.66 -11.56
N VAL A 34 -6.50 3.81 -11.82
CA VAL A 34 -5.25 4.21 -11.16
C VAL A 34 -5.52 4.43 -9.67
N ARG A 35 -4.76 3.71 -8.84
CA ARG A 35 -4.79 3.80 -7.37
C ARG A 35 -3.40 4.11 -6.86
N VAL A 36 -3.31 5.01 -5.88
CA VAL A 36 -2.08 5.40 -5.22
C VAL A 36 -2.05 4.82 -3.81
N GLY A 37 -0.91 4.23 -3.46
CA GLY A 37 -0.65 3.66 -2.15
C GLY A 37 0.79 3.93 -1.71
N LYS A 38 1.17 3.37 -0.56
CA LYS A 38 2.52 3.50 0.00
C LYS A 38 3.22 2.14 -0.06
N ALA A 39 4.49 2.12 -0.45
CA ALA A 39 5.35 0.94 -0.35
C ALA A 39 6.46 1.21 0.67
N ILE A 40 6.44 0.49 1.78
CA ILE A 40 7.36 0.69 2.91
C ILE A 40 8.31 -0.50 2.99
N ARG A 41 9.61 -0.26 2.76
CA ARG A 41 10.65 -1.29 2.78
C ARG A 41 11.56 -1.10 3.99
N PHE A 42 11.78 -2.19 4.73
CA PHE A 42 12.62 -2.18 5.92
C PHE A 42 13.12 -3.59 6.27
N MET A 43 14.10 -3.65 7.15
CA MET A 43 14.65 -4.88 7.72
C MET A 43 14.03 -5.14 9.09
N VAL A 44 13.81 -6.41 9.41
CA VAL A 44 13.34 -6.85 10.73
C VAL A 44 14.28 -7.94 11.21
N GLU A 45 14.80 -7.78 12.41
CA GLU A 45 15.51 -8.84 13.12
C GLU A 45 14.49 -9.69 13.88
N ALA A 46 14.44 -10.98 13.56
CA ALA A 46 13.52 -11.93 14.17
C ALA A 46 14.11 -13.35 14.08
N PRO A 47 13.73 -14.26 14.99
CA PRO A 47 14.24 -15.64 14.99
C PRO A 47 13.81 -16.46 13.78
N ASP A 48 12.65 -16.14 13.19
CA ASP A 48 12.11 -16.79 12.01
C ASP A 48 11.10 -15.86 11.28
N GLU A 49 10.65 -16.31 10.10
CA GLU A 49 9.68 -15.60 9.28
C GLU A 49 8.32 -15.39 9.99
N THR A 50 7.88 -16.35 10.81
CA THR A 50 6.61 -16.25 11.53
C THR A 50 6.65 -15.12 12.56
N ALA A 51 7.73 -15.04 13.33
CA ALA A 51 7.99 -13.98 14.28
C ALA A 51 8.13 -12.62 13.59
N ALA A 52 8.85 -12.56 12.46
CA ALA A 52 8.97 -11.34 11.66
C ALA A 52 7.60 -10.85 11.19
N ARG A 53 6.78 -11.74 10.61
CA ARG A 53 5.44 -11.41 10.14
C ARG A 53 4.54 -10.95 11.29
N ALA A 54 4.54 -11.65 12.43
CA ALA A 54 3.74 -11.27 13.59
C ALA A 54 4.12 -9.87 14.14
N LEU A 55 5.41 -9.55 14.16
CA LEU A 55 5.89 -8.22 14.55
C LEU A 55 5.42 -7.14 13.56
N VAL A 56 5.56 -7.40 12.26
CA VAL A 56 5.14 -6.44 11.23
C VAL A 56 3.64 -6.25 11.18
N THR A 57 2.83 -7.30 11.36
CA THR A 57 1.37 -7.18 11.46
C THR A 57 0.98 -6.20 12.57
N LYS A 58 1.58 -6.33 13.76
CA LYS A 58 1.34 -5.40 14.88
C LYS A 58 1.79 -3.97 14.56
N LEU A 59 2.88 -3.82 13.83
CA LEU A 59 3.38 -2.51 13.38
C LEU A 59 2.40 -1.85 12.39
N CYS A 60 1.83 -2.64 11.46
CA CYS A 60 0.82 -2.16 10.52
C CYS A 60 -0.44 -1.68 11.25
N GLU A 61 -1.02 -2.53 12.10
CA GLU A 61 -2.27 -2.24 12.84
C GLU A 61 -2.17 -1.01 13.74
N ARG A 62 -0.98 -0.73 14.29
CA ARG A 62 -0.78 0.35 15.26
C ARG A 62 -0.28 1.65 14.66
N PHE A 63 0.39 1.61 13.51
CA PHE A 63 1.16 2.76 13.04
C PHE A 63 1.21 2.94 11.52
N LEU A 64 1.46 1.88 10.74
CA LEU A 64 1.68 2.07 9.29
C LEU A 64 0.40 2.28 8.49
N THR A 65 -0.77 1.91 9.04
CA THR A 65 -2.06 2.12 8.39
C THR A 65 -2.97 3.01 9.23
N ASN A 66 -3.85 3.74 8.55
CA ASN A 66 -5.09 4.21 9.15
C ASN A 66 -6.14 3.08 9.05
N PRO A 67 -6.50 2.40 10.16
CA PRO A 67 -7.34 1.20 10.13
C PRO A 67 -8.79 1.46 9.70
N VAL A 68 -9.21 2.72 9.59
CA VAL A 68 -10.56 3.07 9.13
C VAL A 68 -10.65 3.00 7.61
N ILE A 69 -9.60 3.42 6.90
CA ILE A 69 -9.64 3.68 5.45
C ILE A 69 -8.54 2.98 4.64
N GLU A 70 -7.53 2.39 5.28
CA GLU A 70 -6.40 1.74 4.62
C GLU A 70 -6.29 0.26 5.04
N ASP A 71 -5.85 -0.57 4.10
CA ASP A 71 -5.42 -1.94 4.32
C ASP A 71 -3.91 -2.07 4.04
N ALA A 72 -3.28 -3.11 4.57
CA ALA A 72 -1.88 -3.42 4.33
C ALA A 72 -1.67 -4.87 3.89
N ASP A 73 -0.83 -5.05 2.87
CA ASP A 73 -0.30 -6.35 2.44
C ASP A 73 1.17 -6.46 2.85
N ILE A 74 1.53 -7.58 3.47
CA ILE A 74 2.89 -7.82 3.98
C ILE A 74 3.56 -8.89 3.12
N THR A 75 4.71 -8.57 2.55
CA THR A 75 5.59 -9.51 1.84
C THR A 75 6.89 -9.70 2.64
N VAL A 76 7.16 -10.96 2.97
CA VAL A 76 8.44 -11.39 3.54
C VAL A 76 9.36 -11.75 2.38
N GLY A 77 10.63 -11.35 2.45
CA GLY A 77 11.64 -11.64 1.45
C GLY A 77 13.01 -11.75 2.09
#